data_AF-A0A914U5F8-F1
#
_entry.id   AF-A0A914U5F8-F1
#
_cell.length_a   1.000
_cell.length_b   1.000
_cell.length_c   1.000
_cell.angle_alpha   90.00
_cell.angle_beta   90.00
_cell.angle_gamma   90.00
#
_symmetry.space_group_name_H-M   'P 1'
#
loop_
_entity.id
_entity.type
_entity.pdbx_description
1 polymer ?
#
loop_
_entity_poly.entity_id
_entity_poly.type
_entity_poly.pdbx_seq_one_letter_code
_entity_poly.pdbx_strand_id
1 'polypeptide(L)'
;MTKLWIDGRQVSLEFIQLPSKRELPEYYHIVSQPIDFNRIRKNLKKGHYDTVDALGNDIRLLIKNAQEYNREDSDIFQDSKILLAVWENIKAQASAMAAVAAPSASVDPVAPSTPSAAPASVATSESNPQPGPSGITADDENTN
;
A
#
# COMPACT_ATOMS: atom_id res chain seq x y z
N MET A 1 -5.81 -16.31 16.46
CA MET A 1 -6.03 -15.74 15.12
C MET A 1 -7.51 -15.93 14.82
N THR A 2 -8.29 -14.87 14.86
CA THR A 2 -9.74 -14.96 14.66
C THR A 2 -10.02 -15.31 13.20
N LYS A 3 -10.64 -16.47 12.95
CA LYS A 3 -11.05 -16.87 11.61
C LYS A 3 -12.36 -16.18 11.29
N LEU A 4 -12.42 -15.49 10.16
CA LEU A 4 -13.65 -14.88 9.66
C LEU A 4 -14.40 -15.92 8.82
N TRP A 5 -15.62 -16.24 9.25
CA TRP A 5 -16.52 -17.18 8.59
C TRP A 5 -17.76 -16.44 8.11
N ILE A 6 -18.17 -16.68 6.86
CA ILE A 6 -19.41 -16.17 6.27
C ILE A 6 -20.07 -17.35 5.55
N ASP A 7 -21.36 -17.58 5.82
CA ASP A 7 -22.14 -18.68 5.23
C ASP A 7 -21.46 -20.06 5.33
N GLY A 8 -20.75 -20.30 6.43
CA GLY A 8 -20.01 -21.55 6.67
C GLY A 8 -18.65 -21.66 5.96
N ARG A 9 -18.27 -20.67 5.15
CA ARG A 9 -16.98 -20.61 4.43
C ARG A 9 -16.01 -19.67 5.15
N GLN A 10 -14.74 -20.05 5.23
CA GLN A 10 -13.69 -19.20 5.78
C GLN A 10 -13.22 -18.20 4.70
N VAL A 11 -13.49 -16.91 4.91
CA VAL A 11 -13.22 -15.82 3.95
C VAL A 11 -11.76 -15.77 3.51
N SER A 12 -10.84 -16.08 4.42
CA SER A 12 -9.40 -16.00 4.13
C SER A 12 -8.82 -17.23 3.44
N LEU A 13 -9.56 -18.34 3.32
CA LEU A 13 -8.99 -19.63 2.92
C LEU A 13 -8.29 -19.58 1.56
N GLU A 14 -8.97 -19.01 0.55
CA GLU A 14 -8.49 -18.90 -0.83
C GLU A 14 -7.31 -17.93 -1.01
N PHE A 15 -6.99 -17.15 0.03
CA PHE A 15 -5.91 -16.17 0.02
C PHE A 15 -4.67 -16.66 0.80
N ILE A 16 -4.74 -17.83 1.43
CA ILE A 16 -3.65 -18.36 2.26
C ILE A 16 -2.46 -18.78 1.40
N GLN A 17 -2.74 -19.48 0.29
CA GLN A 17 -1.72 -20.06 -0.57
C GLN A 17 -2.22 -20.10 -2.00
N LEU A 18 -1.43 -19.52 -2.92
CA LEU A 18 -1.73 -19.65 -4.34
C LEU A 18 -1.42 -21.06 -4.85
N PRO A 19 -2.21 -21.58 -5.81
CA PRO A 19 -1.83 -22.75 -6.59
C PRO A 19 -0.48 -22.51 -7.28
N SER A 20 0.34 -23.54 -7.43
CA SER A 20 1.62 -23.38 -8.12
C SER A 20 1.44 -23.06 -9.61
N LYS A 21 2.47 -22.48 -10.23
CA LYS A 21 2.51 -22.24 -11.70
C LYS A 21 2.25 -23.47 -12.55
N ARG A 22 2.55 -24.65 -12.02
CA ARG A 22 2.30 -25.93 -12.71
C ARG A 22 0.83 -26.34 -12.62
N GLU A 23 0.17 -26.03 -11.51
CA GLU A 23 -1.22 -26.39 -11.26
C GLU A 23 -2.20 -25.42 -11.94
N LEU A 24 -1.85 -24.14 -12.02
CA LEU A 24 -2.74 -23.09 -12.55
C LEU A 24 -1.96 -22.07 -13.40
N PRO A 25 -1.38 -22.46 -14.55
CA PRO A 25 -0.50 -21.60 -15.34
C PRO A 25 -1.19 -20.32 -15.85
N GLU A 26 -2.47 -20.39 -16.23
CA GLU A 26 -3.27 -19.26 -16.72
C GLU A 26 -3.38 -18.10 -15.72
N TYR A 27 -3.44 -18.41 -14.42
CA TYR A 27 -3.43 -17.38 -13.38
C TYR A 27 -2.19 -16.49 -13.48
N TYR A 28 -1.04 -17.10 -13.78
CA TYR A 28 0.25 -16.41 -13.87
C TYR A 28 0.50 -15.72 -15.21
N HIS A 29 -0.36 -15.93 -16.20
CA HIS A 29 -0.39 -15.14 -17.43
C HIS A 29 -1.20 -13.85 -17.25
N ILE A 30 -2.22 -13.88 -16.40
CA ILE A 30 -3.09 -12.73 -16.11
C ILE A 30 -2.48 -11.88 -14.99
N VAL A 31 -2.15 -12.50 -13.86
CA VAL A 31 -1.65 -11.80 -12.67
C VAL A 31 -0.12 -11.65 -12.73
N SER A 32 0.32 -10.41 -12.88
CA SER A 32 1.75 -10.09 -13.05
C SER A 32 2.59 -10.23 -11.78
N GLN A 33 2.02 -9.95 -10.61
CA GLN A 33 2.73 -10.00 -9.32
C GLN A 33 2.00 -10.89 -8.30
N PRO A 34 2.09 -12.22 -8.42
CA PRO A 34 1.43 -13.17 -7.53
C PRO A 34 1.89 -13.02 -6.08
N ILE A 35 0.94 -13.00 -5.14
CA ILE A 35 1.19 -12.93 -3.70
C ILE A 35 0.07 -13.66 -2.94
N ASP A 36 0.40 -14.21 -1.78
CA ASP A 36 -0.54 -14.84 -0.83
C ASP A 36 -0.21 -14.47 0.61
N PHE A 37 -1.09 -14.80 1.56
CA PHE A 37 -0.85 -14.53 2.98
C PHE A 37 0.36 -15.29 3.54
N ASN A 38 0.72 -16.46 2.99
CA ASN A 38 1.94 -17.16 3.40
C ASN A 38 3.19 -16.35 3.08
N ARG A 39 3.25 -15.73 1.90
CA ARG A 39 4.34 -14.84 1.46
C ARG A 39 4.37 -13.58 2.30
N ILE A 40 3.23 -12.92 2.51
CA ILE A 40 3.14 -11.71 3.34
C ILE A 40 3.59 -12.02 4.78
N ARG A 41 3.11 -13.13 5.37
CA ARG A 41 3.52 -13.55 6.72
C ARG A 41 5.02 -13.82 6.81
N LYS A 42 5.60 -14.45 5.78
CA LYS A 42 7.05 -14.71 5.71
C LYS A 42 7.82 -13.40 5.64
N ASN A 43 7.37 -12.45 4.82
CA ASN A 43 8.00 -11.15 4.68
C ASN A 43 7.94 -10.34 5.99
N LEU A 44 6.80 -10.37 6.67
CA LEU A 44 6.59 -9.71 7.95
C LEU A 44 7.54 -10.26 9.03
N LYS A 45 7.64 -11.59 9.17
CA LYS A 45 8.54 -12.24 10.14
C LYS A 45 10.02 -11.95 9.89
N LYS A 46 10.38 -11.63 8.65
CA LYS A 46 11.74 -11.27 8.26
C LYS A 46 12.04 -9.77 8.40
N GLY A 47 11.05 -8.96 8.81
CA GLY A 47 11.22 -7.51 8.91
C GLY A 47 11.30 -6.79 7.57
N HIS A 48 10.70 -7.33 6.50
CA HIS A 48 10.71 -6.68 5.17
C HIS A 48 9.70 -5.52 5.03
N TYR A 49 8.97 -5.18 6.10
CA TYR A 49 8.03 -4.07 6.11
C TYR A 49 8.45 -3.09 7.21
N ASP A 50 9.05 -1.97 6.82
CA ASP A 50 9.48 -0.91 7.74
C ASP A 50 8.30 -0.08 8.25
N THR A 51 7.19 -0.08 7.52
CA THR A 51 5.98 0.68 7.86
C THR A 51 4.72 -0.16 7.69
N VAL A 52 3.66 0.23 8.40
CA VAL A 52 2.31 -0.36 8.22
C VAL A 52 1.81 -0.16 6.79
N ASP A 53 2.20 0.95 6.14
CA ASP A 53 1.85 1.20 4.74
C ASP A 53 2.55 0.24 3.77
N ALA A 54 3.80 -0.13 4.02
CA ALA A 54 4.49 -1.14 3.22
C ALA A 54 3.80 -2.51 3.29
N LEU A 55 3.36 -2.93 4.48
CA LEU A 55 2.51 -4.11 4.64
C LEU A 55 1.16 -3.94 3.90
N GLY A 56 0.55 -2.76 4.02
CA GLY A 56 -0.71 -2.45 3.36
C GLY A 56 -0.64 -2.50 1.84
N ASN A 57 0.50 -2.19 1.23
CA ASN A 57 0.69 -2.30 -0.21
C ASN A 57 0.58 -3.77 -0.67
N ASP A 58 1.19 -4.71 0.04
CA ASP A 58 1.10 -6.13 -0.29
C ASP A 58 -0.30 -6.71 -0.03
N ILE A 59 -1.00 -6.22 1.00
CA ILE A 59 -2.40 -6.57 1.24
C ILE A 59 -3.29 -6.08 0.09
N ARG A 60 -3.12 -4.83 -0.36
CA ARG A 60 -3.86 -4.29 -1.50
C ARG A 60 -3.51 -5.00 -2.80
N LEU A 61 -2.26 -5.40 -2.99
CA LEU A 61 -1.85 -6.21 -4.14
C LEU A 61 -2.54 -7.58 -4.15
N LEU A 62 -2.59 -8.27 -3.01
CA LEU A 62 -3.32 -9.52 -2.84
C LEU A 62 -4.79 -9.38 -3.27
N ILE A 63 -5.45 -8.33 -2.80
CA ILE A 63 -6.86 -8.03 -3.10
C ILE A 63 -7.04 -7.71 -4.59
N LYS A 64 -6.17 -6.85 -5.15
CA LYS A 64 -6.21 -6.49 -6.56
C LYS A 64 -6.06 -7.72 -7.46
N ASN A 65 -5.09 -8.59 -7.16
CA ASN A 65 -4.86 -9.81 -7.93
C ASN A 65 -6.08 -10.75 -7.89
N ALA A 66 -6.72 -10.86 -6.73
CA ALA A 66 -7.95 -11.64 -6.62
C ALA A 66 -9.07 -11.04 -7.47
N GLN A 67 -9.21 -9.72 -7.48
CA GLN A 67 -10.22 -9.03 -8.28
C GLN A 67 -9.94 -9.03 -9.78
N GLU A 68 -8.67 -9.06 -10.18
CA GLU A 68 -8.24 -9.10 -11.58
C GLU A 68 -8.52 -10.46 -12.22
N TYR A 69 -8.29 -11.55 -11.47
CA TYR A 69 -8.49 -12.90 -11.99
C TYR A 69 -9.93 -13.40 -11.84
N ASN A 70 -10.59 -13.08 -10.73
CA ASN A 70 -11.90 -13.63 -10.41
C ASN A 70 -13.02 -12.72 -10.89
N ARG A 71 -14.14 -13.31 -11.33
CA ARG A 71 -15.33 -12.56 -11.74
C ARG A 71 -15.96 -11.84 -10.55
N GLU A 72 -16.57 -10.69 -10.81
CA GLU A 72 -17.17 -9.86 -9.76
C GLU A 72 -18.28 -10.57 -8.96
N ASP A 73 -19.00 -11.50 -9.60
CA ASP A 73 -20.07 -12.30 -9.01
C ASP A 73 -19.57 -13.51 -8.19
N SER A 74 -18.27 -13.76 -8.16
CA SER A 74 -17.69 -14.88 -7.42
C SER A 74 -17.47 -14.57 -5.94
N ASP A 75 -17.55 -15.62 -5.12
CA ASP A 75 -17.25 -15.59 -3.69
C ASP A 75 -15.87 -14.98 -3.37
N ILE A 76 -14.83 -15.36 -4.12
CA ILE A 76 -13.45 -14.88 -3.91
C ILE A 76 -13.38 -13.37 -4.16
N PHE A 77 -14.08 -12.87 -5.17
CA PHE A 77 -14.14 -11.45 -5.44
C PHE A 77 -14.84 -10.69 -4.32
N GLN A 78 -15.97 -11.19 -3.83
CA GLN A 78 -16.69 -10.54 -2.72
C GLN A 78 -15.88 -10.59 -1.43
N ASP A 79 -15.25 -11.71 -1.13
CA ASP A 79 -14.34 -11.86 0.01
C ASP A 79 -13.17 -10.90 -0.01
N SER A 80 -12.61 -10.62 -1.19
CA SER A 80 -11.51 -9.66 -1.33
C SER A 80 -11.89 -8.27 -0.83
N LYS A 81 -13.16 -7.85 -1.02
CA LYS A 81 -13.68 -6.57 -0.51
C LYS A 81 -13.83 -6.59 1.01
N ILE A 82 -14.26 -7.72 1.55
CA ILE A 82 -14.38 -7.92 3.01
C ILE A 82 -13.00 -7.86 3.65
N LEU A 83 -12.01 -8.53 3.06
CA LEU A 83 -10.62 -8.47 3.52
C LEU A 83 -10.05 -7.05 3.46
N LEU A 84 -10.37 -6.27 2.43
CA LEU A 84 -9.99 -4.86 2.34
C LEU A 84 -10.58 -4.05 3.50
N ALA A 85 -11.89 -4.21 3.76
CA ALA A 85 -12.57 -3.50 4.84
C ALA A 85 -11.98 -3.87 6.22
N VAL A 86 -11.69 -5.16 6.43
CA VAL A 86 -11.03 -5.63 7.66
C VAL A 86 -9.64 -5.02 7.81
N TRP A 87 -8.85 -4.97 6.74
CA TRP A 87 -7.52 -4.36 6.75
C TRP A 87 -7.58 -2.88 7.14
N GLU A 88 -8.43 -2.08 6.48
CA GLU A 88 -8.52 -0.65 6.75
C GLU A 88 -9.01 -0.37 8.19
N ASN A 89 -9.93 -1.20 8.71
CA ASN A 89 -10.35 -1.12 10.11
C ASN A 89 -9.20 -1.43 11.09
N ILE A 90 -8.40 -2.47 10.83
CA ILE A 90 -7.23 -2.81 11.66
C ILE A 90 -6.19 -1.68 11.60
N LYS A 91 -5.91 -1.14 10.42
CA LYS A 91 -4.98 -0.02 10.23
C LYS A 91 -5.42 1.20 11.03
N ALA A 92 -6.70 1.56 10.96
CA ALA A 92 -7.26 2.68 11.71
C ALA A 92 -7.14 2.49 13.22
N GLN A 93 -7.49 1.30 13.73
CA GLN A 93 -7.35 0.97 15.16
C GLN A 93 -5.88 1.03 15.62
N ALA A 94 -4.95 0.49 14.83
CA ALA A 94 -3.53 0.54 15.15
C ALA A 94 -3.00 1.98 15.21
N SER A 95 -3.43 2.84 14.26
CA SER A 95 -3.07 4.26 14.27
C SER A 95 -3.63 4.99 15.49
N ALA A 96 -4.88 4.70 15.88
CA ALA A 96 -5.49 5.29 17.07
C ALA A 96 -4.78 4.86 18.36
N MET A 97 -4.40 3.58 18.47
CA MET A 97 -3.65 3.06 19.61
C MET A 97 -2.24 3.67 19.70
N ALA A 98 -1.58 3.90 18.57
CA ALA A 98 -0.28 4.58 18.54
C ALA A 98 -0.37 6.04 18.99
N ALA A 99 -1.44 6.75 18.59
CA ALA A 99 -1.65 8.15 18.97
C ALA A 99 -1.89 8.34 20.47
N VAL A 100 -2.56 7.40 21.14
CA VAL A 100 -2.78 7.48 22.61
C VAL A 100 -1.56 7.06 23.43
N ALA A 101 -0.64 6.28 22.85
CA ALA A 101 0.56 5.79 23.51
C ALA A 101 1.77 6.75 23.38
N ALA A 102 1.71 7.73 22.47
CA ALA A 102 2.71 8.78 22.40
C ALA A 102 2.57 9.70 23.63
N PRO A 103 3.62 9.90 24.46
CA PRO A 103 3.55 10.86 25.55
C PRO A 103 3.33 12.25 24.95
N SER A 104 2.37 12.99 25.50
CA SER A 104 2.12 14.40 25.24
C SER A 104 3.38 15.19 25.60
N ALA A 105 4.30 15.31 24.65
CA ALA A 105 5.47 16.16 24.77
C ALA A 105 5.04 17.60 24.48
N SER A 106 4.86 18.34 25.58
CA SER A 106 5.05 19.79 25.72
C SER A 106 4.21 20.70 24.81
N VAL A 107 3.04 21.10 25.33
CA VAL A 107 2.49 22.44 25.10
C VAL A 107 3.21 23.42 26.01
N ASP A 108 4.23 24.11 25.52
CA ASP A 108 4.71 25.32 26.18
C ASP A 108 3.61 26.39 26.09
N PRO A 109 3.26 27.10 27.19
CA PRO A 109 2.30 28.18 27.13
C PRO A 109 2.94 29.39 26.43
N VAL A 110 2.64 29.57 25.13
CA VAL A 110 2.96 30.81 24.41
C VAL A 110 2.09 31.94 24.97
N ALA A 111 2.73 32.85 25.71
CA ALA A 111 2.11 34.09 26.16
C ALA A 111 1.79 34.99 24.95
N PRO A 112 0.72 35.82 25.01
CA PRO A 112 0.26 36.59 23.86
C PRO A 112 1.08 37.88 23.71
N SER A 113 1.49 38.21 22.49
CA SER A 113 1.90 39.57 22.14
C SER A 113 1.47 39.87 20.71
N THR A 114 0.65 40.90 20.59
CA THR A 114 -0.06 41.44 19.43
C THR A 114 0.86 42.23 18.46
N PRO A 115 0.35 42.61 17.27
CA PRO A 115 1.18 42.86 16.08
C PRO A 115 1.61 44.33 15.92
N SER A 116 2.72 44.55 15.22
CA SER A 116 3.08 45.89 14.72
C SER A 116 3.46 45.82 13.24
N ALA A 117 2.89 46.75 12.48
CA ALA A 117 2.74 46.78 11.04
C ALA A 117 4.03 47.03 10.24
N ALA A 118 3.98 46.63 8.96
CA ALA A 118 4.97 46.88 7.89
C ALA A 118 5.03 48.38 7.49
N PRO A 119 5.96 48.85 6.61
CA PRO A 119 5.94 48.47 5.19
C PRO A 119 7.29 48.31 4.44
N ALA A 120 7.21 47.49 3.39
CA ALA A 120 7.85 47.53 2.06
C ALA A 120 9.28 48.05 1.85
N SER A 121 10.09 47.26 1.13
CA SER A 121 10.91 47.75 0.00
C SER A 121 11.23 46.64 -1.00
N VAL A 122 11.30 47.07 -2.26
CA VAL A 122 11.33 46.33 -3.53
C VAL A 122 12.76 46.07 -3.98
N ALA A 123 13.02 44.96 -4.69
CA ALA A 123 14.13 44.76 -5.66
C ALA A 123 14.08 43.30 -6.20
N THR A 124 13.60 43.06 -7.43
CA THR A 124 14.40 42.74 -8.66
C THR A 124 15.25 41.46 -8.53
N SER A 125 14.75 40.31 -9.00
CA SER A 125 14.95 39.74 -10.35
C SER A 125 16.29 39.02 -10.54
N GLU A 126 16.28 37.69 -10.68
CA GLU A 126 17.04 37.01 -11.74
C GLU A 126 16.63 35.53 -11.92
N SER A 127 16.40 35.21 -13.18
CA SER A 127 16.11 33.90 -13.77
C SER A 127 17.36 33.05 -13.94
N ASN A 128 17.29 31.73 -13.71
CA ASN A 128 18.02 30.75 -14.53
C ASN A 128 17.51 29.30 -14.31
N PRO A 129 17.76 28.34 -15.22
CA PRO A 129 16.74 27.45 -15.72
C PRO A 129 17.03 25.98 -15.35
N GLN A 130 16.00 25.17 -15.61
CA GLN A 130 16.07 23.72 -15.70
C GLN A 130 17.06 23.24 -16.77
N PRO A 131 17.86 22.20 -16.51
CA PRO A 131 18.36 21.31 -17.56
C PRO A 131 17.36 20.17 -17.79
N GLY A 132 16.97 20.02 -19.06
CA GLY A 132 16.16 18.92 -19.57
C GLY A 132 16.93 17.60 -19.74
N PRO A 133 16.35 16.66 -20.50
CA PRO A 133 16.54 15.22 -20.37
C PRO A 133 17.79 14.71 -21.09
N SER A 134 18.42 13.67 -20.55
CA SER A 134 19.37 12.86 -21.32
C SER A 134 18.61 11.75 -22.04
N GLY A 135 18.48 11.91 -23.36
CA GLY A 135 18.21 10.83 -24.29
C GLY A 135 19.51 10.14 -24.72
N ILE A 136 19.44 8.83 -24.86
CA ILE A 136 20.30 7.94 -25.66
C ILE A 136 19.28 7.09 -26.45
N THR A 137 18.98 7.41 -27.71
CA THR A 137 19.50 6.76 -28.95
C THR A 137 19.49 5.23 -28.83
N ALA A 138 18.51 4.53 -29.41
CA ALA A 138 18.42 4.11 -30.82
C ALA A 138 19.46 3.05 -31.22
N ASP A 139 18.96 2.09 -32.00
CA ASP A 139 19.69 1.06 -32.76
C ASP A 139 20.19 -0.12 -31.89
N ASP A 140 19.95 -1.39 -32.18
CA ASP A 140 19.97 -2.04 -33.48
C ASP A 140 19.23 -3.39 -33.45
N GLU A 141 18.64 -3.76 -34.59
CA GLU A 141 18.28 -5.12 -34.93
C GLU A 141 19.54 -6.01 -34.88
N ASN A 142 19.44 -7.22 -34.32
CA ASN A 142 20.27 -8.30 -34.83
C ASN A 142 19.56 -9.65 -34.70
N THR A 143 19.10 -10.08 -35.86
CA THR A 143 18.96 -11.46 -36.33
C THR A 143 19.95 -12.46 -35.71
N ASN A 144 19.41 -13.54 -35.13
CA ASN A 144 19.67 -14.93 -35.56
C ASN A 144 18.69 -15.89 -34.87
#